data_AF-A0A3M2FC04-F1
#
_entry.id   AF-A0A3M2FC04-F1
#
_cell.length_a   1.000
_cell.length_b   1.000
_cell.length_c   1.000
_cell.angle_alpha   90.00
_cell.angle_beta   90.00
_cell.angle_gamma   90.00
#
_symmetry.space_group_name_H-M   'P 1'
#
loop_
_entity.id
_entity.type
_entity.pdbx_description
1 polymer ?
#
loop_
_entity_poly.entity_id
_entity_poly.type
_entity_poly.pdbx_seq_one_letter_code
_entity_poly.pdbx_strand_id
1 'polypeptide(L)'
;MKGLNWMTVVSTVILLFVGMLMVAMVQSFIHPSKHDTPEEALPFYSTADAALKRSGAELYRKLQCRNCHTIWSVKSVFQNVPAPSLDGIGSLRSEEWLYRYFSAENPQAILPSRLKPKYRMPSYAYLPEEQRMILARYFASMKVRGWYLDEVRKDERRKLTGKE
;
A
#
# COMPACT_ATOMS: atom_id res chain seq x y z
N MET A 1 -18.58 25.03 54.94
CA MET A 1 -18.49 24.64 53.52
C MET A 1 -18.55 23.12 53.44
N LYS A 2 -19.67 22.52 53.01
CA LYS A 2 -19.80 21.06 52.93
C LYS A 2 -19.04 20.58 51.69
N GLY A 3 -18.03 19.72 51.90
CA GLY A 3 -17.23 19.15 50.81
C GLY A 3 -18.09 18.30 49.88
N LEU A 4 -17.91 18.48 48.57
CA LEU A 4 -18.61 17.72 47.55
C LEU A 4 -18.21 16.24 47.66
N ASN A 5 -19.20 15.34 47.77
CA ASN A 5 -18.96 13.92 47.97
C ASN A 5 -18.23 13.33 46.75
N TRP A 6 -17.11 12.64 46.98
CA TRP A 6 -16.32 12.01 45.92
C TRP A 6 -17.18 11.11 45.01
N MET A 7 -18.16 10.40 45.57
CA MET A 7 -19.12 9.59 44.81
C MET A 7 -20.01 10.42 43.88
N THR A 8 -20.38 11.65 44.25
CA THR A 8 -21.18 12.52 43.38
C THR A 8 -20.34 13.08 42.25
N VAL A 9 -19.06 13.38 42.49
CA VAL A 9 -18.12 13.80 41.43
C VAL A 9 -17.93 12.68 40.41
N VAL A 10 -17.63 11.46 40.87
CA VAL A 10 -17.40 10.31 39.97
C VAL A 10 -18.66 9.97 39.17
N SER A 11 -19.83 9.93 39.81
CA SER A 11 -21.11 9.66 39.11
C SER A 11 -21.42 10.72 38.06
N THR A 12 -21.14 12.00 38.36
CA THR A 12 -21.37 13.10 37.40
C THR A 12 -20.43 12.99 36.20
N VAL A 13 -19.15 12.67 36.41
CA VAL A 13 -18.18 12.47 35.32
C VAL A 13 -18.57 11.30 34.42
N ILE A 14 -19.01 10.18 35.02
CA ILE A 14 -19.47 9.01 34.25
C ILE A 14 -20.70 9.35 33.41
N LEU A 15 -21.69 10.04 33.99
CA LEU A 15 -22.90 10.45 33.29
C LEU A 15 -22.59 11.41 32.12
N LEU A 16 -21.66 12.33 32.30
CA LEU A 16 -21.21 13.23 31.23
C LEU A 16 -20.51 12.46 30.10
N PHE A 17 -19.65 11.50 30.43
CA PHE A 17 -18.94 10.69 29.43
C PHE A 17 -19.91 9.80 28.65
N VAL A 18 -20.85 9.14 29.33
CA VAL A 18 -21.90 8.33 28.69
C VAL A 18 -22.80 9.21 27.80
N GLY A 19 -23.20 10.38 28.29
CA GLY A 19 -23.96 11.35 27.49
C GLY A 19 -23.21 11.77 26.22
N MET A 20 -21.92 12.06 26.33
CA MET A 20 -21.07 12.41 25.18
C MET A 20 -20.96 11.27 24.17
N LEU A 21 -20.78 10.02 24.65
CA LEU A 21 -20.75 8.83 23.78
C LEU A 21 -22.08 8.62 23.06
N MET A 22 -23.21 8.79 23.75
CA MET A 22 -24.54 8.65 23.16
C MET A 22 -24.80 9.71 22.10
N VAL A 23 -24.40 10.97 22.35
CA VAL A 23 -24.49 12.05 21.35
C VAL A 23 -23.63 11.74 20.12
N ALA A 24 -22.39 11.28 20.31
CA ALA A 24 -21.52 10.90 19.19
C ALA A 24 -22.12 9.75 18.35
N MET A 25 -22.71 8.75 19.02
CA MET A 25 -23.36 7.63 18.33
C MET A 25 -24.58 8.09 17.53
N VAL A 26 -25.43 8.94 18.10
CA VAL A 26 -26.59 9.53 17.38
C VAL A 26 -26.14 10.41 16.22
N GLN A 27 -25.10 11.23 16.40
CA GLN A 27 -24.54 12.05 15.33
C GLN A 27 -24.02 11.20 14.17
N SER A 28 -23.46 10.01 14.45
CA SER A 28 -23.01 9.07 13.43
C SER A 28 -24.16 8.47 12.61
N PHE A 29 -25.37 8.34 13.17
CA PHE A 29 -26.55 7.86 12.43
C PHE A 29 -27.25 8.98 11.65
N ILE A 30 -27.26 10.22 12.17
CA ILE A 30 -27.90 11.38 11.52
C ILE A 30 -27.06 11.92 10.36
N HIS A 31 -25.73 11.86 10.49
CA HIS A 31 -24.78 12.23 9.43
C HIS A 31 -24.07 10.97 8.93
N PRO A 32 -24.75 10.08 8.16
CA PRO A 32 -24.04 9.02 7.48
C PRO A 32 -22.99 9.66 6.59
N SER A 33 -21.72 9.32 6.83
CA SER A 33 -20.59 9.87 6.10
C SER A 33 -20.80 9.65 4.60
N LYS A 34 -21.07 10.74 3.86
CA LYS A 34 -21.20 10.71 2.40
C LYS A 34 -19.81 10.60 1.77
N HIS A 35 -19.13 9.48 1.95
CA HIS A 35 -17.81 9.23 1.38
C HIS A 35 -17.88 8.69 -0.06
N ASP A 36 -18.73 9.29 -0.91
CA ASP A 36 -18.96 8.88 -2.30
C ASP A 36 -18.57 9.96 -3.33
N THR A 37 -17.68 10.90 -2.97
CA THR A 37 -17.04 11.75 -3.98
C THR A 37 -15.81 11.01 -4.56
N PRO A 38 -15.58 11.04 -5.89
CA PRO A 38 -14.38 10.47 -6.50
C PRO A 38 -13.05 11.00 -5.94
N GLU A 39 -13.07 12.16 -5.27
CA GLU A 39 -11.92 12.76 -4.57
C GLU A 39 -11.52 11.99 -3.29
N GLU A 40 -12.42 11.22 -2.68
CA GLU A 40 -12.14 10.49 -1.43
C GLU A 40 -11.82 9.00 -1.64
N ALA A 41 -12.00 8.48 -2.86
CA ALA A 41 -11.67 7.10 -3.18
C ALA A 41 -10.15 6.88 -3.17
N LEU A 42 -9.67 5.81 -2.53
CA LEU A 42 -8.25 5.45 -2.55
C LEU A 42 -7.74 5.36 -4.01
N PRO A 43 -6.57 5.97 -4.31
CA PRO A 43 -6.06 6.02 -5.68
C PRO A 43 -5.67 4.64 -6.22
N PHE A 44 -5.37 3.68 -5.34
CA PHE A 44 -4.90 2.34 -5.68
C PHE A 44 -5.99 1.29 -5.52
N TYR A 45 -6.11 0.41 -6.50
CA TYR A 45 -7.05 -0.71 -6.49
C TYR A 45 -6.43 -1.94 -7.18
N SER A 46 -7.06 -3.11 -7.01
CA SER A 46 -6.61 -4.34 -7.68
C SER A 46 -7.71 -4.92 -8.54
N THR A 47 -7.36 -5.42 -9.72
CA THR A 47 -8.25 -6.22 -10.58
C THR A 47 -8.09 -7.73 -10.37
N ALA A 48 -7.26 -8.16 -9.42
CA ALA A 48 -7.07 -9.59 -9.15
C ALA A 48 -8.30 -10.22 -8.50
N ASP A 49 -8.62 -11.44 -8.93
CA ASP A 49 -9.54 -12.31 -8.19
C ASP A 49 -8.96 -12.71 -6.81
N ALA A 50 -9.79 -13.36 -5.99
CA ALA A 50 -9.42 -13.75 -4.64
C ALA A 50 -8.24 -14.75 -4.58
N ALA A 51 -8.12 -15.65 -5.56
CA ALA A 51 -7.08 -16.67 -5.59
C ALA A 51 -5.71 -16.04 -5.95
N LEU A 52 -5.68 -15.18 -6.98
CA LEU A 52 -4.49 -14.43 -7.36
C LEU A 52 -4.06 -13.45 -6.26
N LYS A 53 -5.01 -12.77 -5.62
CA LYS A 53 -4.71 -11.87 -4.50
C LYS A 53 -4.05 -12.62 -3.34
N ARG A 54 -4.54 -13.81 -2.99
CA ARG A 54 -3.98 -14.64 -1.90
C ARG A 54 -2.57 -15.13 -2.24
N SER A 55 -2.41 -15.78 -3.39
CA SER A 55 -1.14 -16.37 -3.81
C SER A 55 -0.06 -15.31 -4.04
N GLY A 56 -0.38 -14.22 -4.74
CA GLY A 56 0.53 -13.10 -4.93
C GLY A 56 0.93 -12.43 -3.61
N ALA A 57 -0.03 -12.28 -2.68
CA ALA A 57 0.26 -11.71 -1.36
C ALA A 57 1.14 -12.59 -0.48
N GLU A 58 0.95 -13.91 -0.52
CA GLU A 58 1.87 -14.85 0.11
C GLU A 58 3.28 -14.74 -0.46
N LEU A 59 3.40 -14.70 -1.78
CA LEU A 59 4.70 -14.74 -2.44
C LEU A 59 5.51 -13.46 -2.21
N TYR A 60 4.94 -12.26 -2.37
CA TYR A 60 5.72 -11.03 -2.10
C TYR A 60 6.10 -10.89 -0.62
N ARG A 61 5.30 -11.45 0.31
CA ARG A 61 5.64 -11.49 1.74
C ARG A 61 6.81 -12.44 1.98
N LYS A 62 6.76 -13.65 1.41
CA LYS A 62 7.85 -14.63 1.50
C LYS A 62 9.17 -14.09 0.96
N LEU A 63 9.11 -13.38 -0.17
CA LEU A 63 10.26 -12.72 -0.80
C LEU A 63 10.66 -11.40 -0.14
N GLN A 64 9.96 -10.99 0.92
CA GLN A 64 10.26 -9.78 1.70
C GLN A 64 10.30 -8.49 0.86
N CYS A 65 9.46 -8.40 -0.18
CA CYS A 65 9.44 -7.24 -1.08
C CYS A 65 9.22 -5.90 -0.34
N ARG A 66 8.50 -5.94 0.78
CA ARG A 66 8.22 -4.78 1.65
C ARG A 66 9.43 -4.22 2.40
N ASN A 67 10.56 -4.92 2.40
CA ASN A 67 11.80 -4.39 2.96
C ASN A 67 12.39 -3.27 2.10
N CYS A 68 12.04 -3.23 0.80
CA CYS A 68 12.45 -2.17 -0.12
C CYS A 68 11.27 -1.35 -0.64
N HIS A 69 10.14 -1.99 -0.95
CA HIS A 69 9.00 -1.36 -1.60
C HIS A 69 7.85 -1.06 -0.64
N THR A 70 7.12 0.02 -0.91
CA THR A 70 5.76 0.19 -0.39
C THR A 70 4.80 -0.68 -1.21
N ILE A 71 3.92 -1.42 -0.54
CA ILE A 71 2.89 -2.27 -1.16
C ILE A 71 1.61 -2.20 -0.33
N TRP A 72 0.53 -1.73 -0.95
CA TRP A 72 -0.75 -1.31 -0.37
C TRP A 72 -0.62 -0.21 0.67
N SER A 73 0.17 0.82 0.38
CA SER A 73 0.53 1.89 1.33
C SER A 73 1.23 1.38 2.61
N VAL A 74 1.62 0.10 2.64
CA VAL A 74 2.35 -0.51 3.76
C VAL A 74 3.80 -0.69 3.37
N LYS A 75 4.69 -0.15 4.22
CA LYS A 75 6.15 -0.34 4.16
C LYS A 75 6.64 -1.00 5.45
N SER A 76 7.76 -1.72 5.38
CA SER A 76 8.43 -2.20 6.59
C SER A 76 8.93 -1.02 7.43
N VAL A 77 8.87 -1.13 8.76
CA VAL A 77 9.45 -0.13 9.68
C VAL A 77 10.97 0.01 9.50
N PHE A 78 11.62 -1.02 8.97
CA PHE A 78 13.04 -1.04 8.65
C PHE A 78 13.35 -0.70 7.19
N GLN A 79 12.35 -0.26 6.42
CA GLN A 79 12.51 0.09 5.00
C GLN A 79 13.31 1.39 4.87
N ASN A 80 14.62 1.25 4.66
CA ASN A 80 15.56 2.36 4.45
C ASN A 80 15.96 2.54 2.97
N VAL A 81 15.50 1.64 2.09
CA VAL A 81 15.85 1.65 0.67
C VAL A 81 14.83 2.49 -0.11
N PRO A 82 15.22 3.59 -0.78
CA PRO A 82 14.27 4.44 -1.49
C PRO A 82 13.87 3.84 -2.85
N ALA A 83 13.34 2.62 -2.86
CA ALA A 83 12.79 1.99 -4.04
C ALA A 83 11.43 2.62 -4.43
N PRO A 84 11.02 2.53 -5.70
CA PRO A 84 9.68 2.94 -6.13
C PRO A 84 8.58 2.18 -5.38
N SER A 85 7.42 2.82 -5.18
CA SER A 85 6.24 2.07 -4.70
C SER A 85 5.81 1.05 -5.75
N LEU A 86 5.27 -0.09 -5.32
CA LEU A 86 4.59 -1.04 -6.21
C LEU A 86 3.07 -0.79 -6.27
N ASP A 87 2.59 0.23 -5.57
CA ASP A 87 1.20 0.67 -5.65
C ASP A 87 0.89 1.21 -7.05
N GLY A 88 -0.10 0.62 -7.71
CA GLY A 88 -0.47 0.99 -9.07
C GLY A 88 0.54 0.60 -10.15
N ILE A 89 1.56 -0.22 -9.84
CA ILE A 89 2.63 -0.60 -10.80
C ILE A 89 2.08 -1.22 -12.09
N GLY A 90 0.97 -1.93 -12.02
CA GLY A 90 0.29 -2.51 -13.18
C GLY A 90 -0.36 -1.50 -14.12
N SER A 91 -0.47 -0.23 -13.71
CA SER A 91 -0.79 0.88 -14.63
C SER A 91 0.45 1.46 -15.31
N LEU A 92 1.66 1.15 -14.81
CA LEU A 92 2.93 1.61 -15.37
C LEU A 92 3.64 0.55 -16.23
N ARG A 93 3.42 -0.74 -15.92
CA ARG A 93 4.06 -1.89 -16.57
C ARG A 93 3.03 -2.98 -16.85
N SER A 94 3.14 -3.62 -18.00
CA SER A 94 2.29 -4.76 -18.36
C SER A 94 2.72 -6.02 -17.61
N GLU A 95 1.87 -7.04 -17.63
CA GLU A 95 2.18 -8.36 -17.08
C GLU A 95 3.40 -8.98 -17.76
N GLU A 96 3.50 -8.91 -19.08
CA GLU A 96 4.61 -9.46 -19.86
C GLU A 96 5.92 -8.75 -19.50
N TRP A 97 5.87 -7.43 -19.30
CA TRP A 97 7.02 -6.66 -18.85
C TRP A 97 7.47 -7.12 -17.45
N LEU A 98 6.53 -7.28 -16.52
CA LEU A 98 6.81 -7.72 -15.16
C LEU A 98 7.34 -9.16 -15.11
N TYR A 99 6.76 -10.06 -15.90
CA TYR A 99 7.24 -11.44 -16.04
C TYR A 99 8.69 -11.44 -16.54
N ARG A 100 8.98 -10.74 -17.63
CA ARG A 100 10.35 -10.61 -18.14
C ARG A 100 11.31 -10.02 -17.10
N TYR A 101 10.86 -9.01 -16.34
CA TYR A 101 11.67 -8.40 -15.29
C TYR A 101 11.99 -9.36 -14.13
N PHE A 102 10.98 -10.09 -13.63
CA PHE A 102 11.16 -11.10 -12.58
C PHE A 102 11.93 -12.33 -13.06
N SER A 103 11.99 -12.57 -14.37
CA SER A 103 12.71 -13.68 -14.99
C SER A 103 14.15 -13.36 -15.37
N ALA A 104 14.59 -12.11 -15.18
CA ALA A 104 15.91 -11.68 -15.59
C ALA A 104 16.99 -12.08 -14.57
N GLU A 105 18.05 -12.73 -15.03
CA GLU A 105 19.28 -12.96 -14.24
C GLU A 105 19.92 -11.64 -13.80
N ASN A 106 19.82 -10.61 -14.64
CA ASN A 106 20.24 -9.26 -14.33
C ASN A 106 19.08 -8.26 -14.54
N PRO A 107 18.24 -8.01 -13.51
CA PRO A 107 17.14 -7.04 -13.60
C PRO A 107 17.63 -5.63 -13.97
N GLN A 108 18.87 -5.29 -13.62
CA GLN A 108 19.44 -3.97 -13.88
C GLN A 108 19.70 -3.69 -15.36
N ALA A 109 19.74 -4.74 -16.21
CA ALA A 109 19.78 -4.58 -17.65
C ALA A 109 18.44 -4.13 -18.25
N ILE A 110 17.32 -4.40 -17.56
CA ILE A 110 15.97 -4.01 -17.98
C ILE A 110 15.56 -2.68 -17.35
N LEU A 111 15.75 -2.54 -16.03
CA LEU A 111 15.45 -1.32 -15.28
C LEU A 111 16.68 -0.91 -14.46
N PRO A 112 17.54 -0.03 -15.02
CA PRO A 112 18.72 0.44 -14.32
C PRO A 112 18.35 1.17 -13.02
N SER A 113 19.05 0.84 -11.94
CA SER A 113 18.89 1.54 -10.66
C SER A 113 20.11 2.40 -10.35
N ARG A 114 19.86 3.63 -9.88
CA ARG A 114 20.87 4.51 -9.29
C ARG A 114 21.33 4.07 -7.88
N LEU A 115 20.71 3.03 -7.30
CA LEU A 115 21.03 2.56 -5.96
C LEU A 115 22.38 1.84 -5.93
N LYS A 116 23.01 1.82 -4.75
CA LYS A 116 24.21 1.00 -4.48
C LYS A 116 23.88 -0.47 -4.78
N PRO A 117 24.85 -1.29 -5.26
CA PRO A 117 24.60 -2.67 -5.68
C PRO A 117 23.77 -3.51 -4.71
N LYS A 118 24.06 -3.44 -3.41
CA LYS A 118 23.34 -4.18 -2.35
C LYS A 118 21.86 -3.79 -2.15
N TYR A 119 21.41 -2.69 -2.75
CA TYR A 119 20.04 -2.18 -2.65
C TYR A 119 19.31 -2.20 -4.01
N ARG A 120 19.94 -2.75 -5.05
CA ARG A 120 19.31 -2.93 -6.35
C ARG A 120 18.32 -4.08 -6.28
N MET A 121 17.36 -4.09 -7.20
CA MET A 121 16.40 -5.19 -7.30
C MET A 121 17.15 -6.51 -7.52
N PRO A 122 16.94 -7.54 -6.67
CA PRO A 122 17.55 -8.85 -6.86
C PRO A 122 16.92 -9.57 -8.06
N SER A 123 17.66 -10.53 -8.62
CA SER A 123 17.09 -11.46 -9.59
C SER A 123 16.14 -12.43 -8.91
N TYR A 124 15.05 -12.76 -9.59
CA TYR A 124 14.15 -13.86 -9.23
C TYR A 124 14.09 -14.95 -10.30
N ALA A 125 15.05 -14.98 -11.23
CA ALA A 125 15.11 -15.99 -12.30
C ALA A 125 15.19 -17.42 -11.75
N TYR A 126 15.78 -17.59 -10.57
CA TYR A 126 15.88 -18.86 -9.85
C TYR A 126 14.53 -19.41 -9.34
N LEU A 127 13.48 -18.59 -9.29
CA LEU A 127 12.15 -19.04 -8.85
C LEU A 127 11.50 -19.94 -9.92
N PRO A 128 10.68 -20.92 -9.50
CA PRO A 128 9.83 -21.67 -10.42
C PRO A 128 9.02 -20.71 -11.31
N GLU A 129 8.85 -21.07 -12.58
CA GLU A 129 8.15 -20.22 -13.55
C GLU A 129 6.77 -19.80 -13.06
N GLU A 130 6.01 -20.73 -12.48
CA GLU A 130 4.71 -20.45 -11.89
C GLU A 130 4.75 -19.31 -10.87
N GLN A 131 5.76 -19.26 -10.01
CA GLN A 131 5.91 -18.19 -9.02
C GLN A 131 6.21 -16.85 -9.70
N ARG A 132 7.05 -16.84 -10.74
CA ARG A 132 7.34 -15.62 -11.52
C ARG A 132 6.08 -15.11 -12.24
N MET A 133 5.27 -16.01 -12.80
CA MET A 133 3.98 -15.67 -13.40
C MET A 133 2.99 -15.12 -12.37
N ILE A 134 2.89 -15.74 -11.19
CA ILE A 134 2.01 -15.26 -10.10
C ILE A 134 2.41 -13.83 -9.69
N LEU A 135 3.71 -13.55 -9.50
CA LEU A 135 4.18 -12.20 -9.20
C LEU A 135 3.83 -11.21 -10.31
N ALA A 136 4.08 -11.58 -11.56
CA ALA A 136 3.80 -10.73 -12.72
C ALA A 136 2.31 -10.37 -12.80
N ARG A 137 1.43 -11.38 -12.75
CA ARG A 137 -0.03 -11.24 -12.75
C ARG A 137 -0.52 -10.39 -11.60
N TYR A 138 -0.03 -10.67 -10.39
CA TYR A 138 -0.44 -9.95 -9.18
C TYR A 138 -0.05 -8.47 -9.23
N PHE A 139 1.20 -8.15 -9.60
CA PHE A 139 1.61 -6.75 -9.70
C PHE A 139 0.99 -6.04 -10.91
N ALA A 140 0.74 -6.74 -12.02
CA ALA A 140 0.01 -6.21 -13.16
C ALA A 140 -1.45 -5.86 -12.81
N SER A 141 -2.05 -6.57 -11.85
CA SER A 141 -3.41 -6.28 -11.39
C SER A 141 -3.48 -5.07 -10.48
N MET A 142 -2.37 -4.59 -9.92
CA MET A 142 -2.33 -3.39 -9.07
C MET A 142 -2.42 -2.14 -9.94
N LYS A 143 -3.58 -1.48 -9.93
CA LYS A 143 -3.88 -0.32 -10.76
C LYS A 143 -3.98 0.96 -9.93
N VAL A 144 -3.80 2.07 -10.61
CA VAL A 144 -4.08 3.42 -10.10
C VAL A 144 -5.22 4.07 -10.89
N ARG A 145 -6.03 4.88 -10.21
CA ARG A 145 -7.05 5.72 -10.84
C ARG A 145 -6.41 6.72 -11.80
N GLY A 146 -7.11 7.07 -12.89
CA GLY A 146 -6.57 7.95 -13.93
C GLY A 146 -6.12 9.31 -13.41
N TRP A 147 -6.87 9.89 -12.47
CA TRP A 147 -6.56 11.19 -11.86
C TRP A 147 -5.27 11.21 -11.01
N TYR A 148 -4.74 10.05 -10.60
CA TYR A 148 -3.51 9.94 -9.80
C TYR A 148 -2.33 9.33 -10.57
N LEU A 149 -2.51 8.96 -11.84
CA LEU A 149 -1.52 8.25 -12.62
C LEU A 149 -0.23 9.05 -12.84
N ASP A 150 -0.35 10.36 -13.08
CA ASP A 150 0.81 11.21 -13.34
C ASP A 150 1.66 11.43 -12.09
N GLU A 151 1.04 11.49 -10.90
CA GLU A 151 1.76 11.53 -9.63
C GLU A 151 2.57 10.24 -9.43
N VAL A 152 1.96 9.08 -9.70
CA VAL A 152 2.65 7.77 -9.62
C VAL A 152 3.82 7.68 -10.60
N ARG A 153 3.68 8.20 -11.82
CA ARG A 153 4.78 8.26 -12.82
C ARG A 153 5.92 9.17 -12.36
N LYS A 154 5.58 10.35 -11.82
CA LYS A 154 6.56 11.30 -11.29
C LYS A 154 7.33 10.69 -10.13
N ASP A 155 6.63 10.03 -9.22
CA ASP A 155 7.22 9.33 -8.08
C ASP A 155 8.15 8.19 -8.50
N GLU A 156 7.73 7.34 -9.43
CA GLU A 156 8.58 6.28 -9.97
C GLU A 156 9.87 6.87 -10.57
N ARG A 157 9.73 7.89 -11.45
CA ARG A 157 10.86 8.56 -12.10
C ARG A 157 11.84 9.15 -11.08
N ARG A 158 11.32 9.84 -10.07
CA ARG A 158 12.13 10.44 -9.00
C ARG A 158 12.90 9.38 -8.23
N LYS A 159 12.28 8.24 -7.92
CA LYS A 159 12.95 7.13 -7.22
C LYS A 159 14.04 6.50 -8.10
N LEU A 160 13.77 6.28 -9.39
CA LEU A 160 14.71 5.66 -10.33
C LEU A 160 15.90 6.56 -10.71
N THR A 161 15.66 7.84 -10.98
CA THR A 161 16.65 8.75 -11.57
C THR A 161 17.19 9.80 -10.61
N GLY A 162 16.46 10.10 -9.53
CA GLY A 162 16.79 11.21 -8.62
C GLY A 162 16.42 12.60 -9.14
N LYS A 163 15.76 12.68 -10.32
CA LYS A 163 15.28 13.93 -10.92
C LYS A 163 13.80 14.14 -10.62
N GLU A 164 13.38 15.39 -10.45
CA GLU A 164 11.98 15.77 -10.25
C GLU A 164 11.12 15.67 -11.52
#